data_AF-A0A1C5XCW3-F1
#
_entry.id   AF-A0A1C5XCW3-F1
#
_cell.length_a   1.000
_cell.length_b   1.000
_cell.length_c   1.000
_cell.angle_alpha   90.00
_cell.angle_beta   90.00
_cell.angle_gamma   90.00
#
_symmetry.space_group_name_H-M   'P 1'
#
loop_
_entity.id
_entity.type
_entity.pdbx_description
1 polymer ?
#
loop_
_entity_poly.entity_id
_entity_poly.type
_entity_poly.pdbx_seq_one_letter_code
_entity_poly.pdbx_strand_id
1 'polypeptide(L)'
;MNNGGVRTKCLYRALRVGWIIEIIELYNENDVWVNYWEKVNSKKKKRLYIHYQEEELDYLTVLEKKSEKRMQLITAYPVFFVSAKKDCEKDYQNYIKEIEKETK
;
A
#
# COMPACT_ATOMS: atom_id res chain seq x y z
N MET A 1 -12.57 -27.64 12.66
CA MET A 1 -12.50 -26.32 13.32
C MET A 1 -11.21 -25.64 12.90
N ASN A 2 -11.26 -24.55 12.14
CA ASN A 2 -10.06 -23.78 11.79
C ASN A 2 -9.65 -22.96 13.01
N ASN A 3 -8.44 -23.13 13.51
CA ASN A 3 -7.88 -22.46 14.71
C ASN A 3 -7.69 -20.93 14.55
N GLY A 4 -8.50 -20.23 13.75
CA GLY A 4 -8.33 -18.80 13.46
C GLY A 4 -7.03 -18.43 12.74
N GLY A 5 -6.14 -19.39 12.46
CA GLY A 5 -4.80 -19.15 11.92
C GLY A 5 -4.75 -18.72 10.45
N VAL A 6 -5.84 -18.94 9.71
CA VAL A 6 -5.96 -18.54 8.30
C VAL A 6 -7.05 -17.49 8.19
N ARG A 7 -6.66 -16.22 8.00
CA ARG A 7 -7.59 -15.13 7.71
C ARG A 7 -8.28 -15.41 6.38
N THR A 8 -9.56 -15.75 6.42
CA THR A 8 -10.38 -15.87 5.21
C THR A 8 -10.43 -14.52 4.51
N LYS A 9 -10.00 -14.49 3.24
CA LYS A 9 -10.11 -13.28 2.41
C LYS A 9 -11.61 -13.03 2.15
N CYS A 10 -12.12 -11.88 2.59
CA CYS A 10 -13.50 -11.50 2.30
C CYS A 10 -13.61 -11.17 0.80
N LEU A 11 -14.17 -12.10 0.02
CA LEU A 11 -14.37 -11.95 -1.42
C LEU A 11 -15.24 -10.73 -1.75
N TYR A 12 -16.27 -10.45 -0.94
CA TYR A 12 -17.11 -9.27 -1.10
C TYR A 12 -16.31 -7.96 -0.93
N ARG A 13 -15.40 -7.91 0.04
CA ARG A 13 -14.51 -6.76 0.20
C ARG A 13 -13.61 -6.63 -1.03
N ALA A 14 -13.03 -7.72 -1.51
CA ALA A 14 -12.16 -7.76 -2.69
C ALA A 14 -12.87 -7.30 -3.98
N LEU A 15 -14.12 -7.71 -4.21
CA LEU A 15 -14.93 -7.30 -5.36
C LEU A 15 -15.26 -5.81 -5.39
N ARG A 16 -15.27 -5.14 -4.23
CA ARG A 16 -15.50 -3.69 -4.13
C ARG A 16 -14.23 -2.85 -4.13
N VAL A 17 -13.07 -3.49 -4.23
CA VAL A 17 -11.79 -2.80 -4.39
C VAL A 17 -11.62 -2.51 -5.88
N GLY A 18 -12.41 -1.56 -6.39
CA GLY A 18 -12.54 -1.31 -7.83
C GLY A 18 -11.35 -0.58 -8.46
N TRP A 19 -10.49 0.06 -7.66
CA TRP A 19 -9.49 1.03 -8.16
C TRP A 19 -8.05 0.50 -8.18
N ILE A 20 -7.86 -0.80 -7.93
CA ILE A 20 -6.50 -1.35 -7.77
C ILE A 20 -5.72 -1.22 -9.07
N ILE A 21 -6.35 -1.53 -10.20
CA ILE A 21 -5.68 -1.56 -11.50
C ILE A 21 -5.29 -0.14 -11.89
N GLU A 22 -6.23 0.77 -11.79
CA GLU A 22 -6.09 2.20 -12.11
C GLU A 22 -5.01 2.84 -11.24
N ILE A 23 -5.00 2.59 -9.92
CA ILE A 23 -3.97 3.13 -9.03
C ILE A 23 -2.58 2.54 -9.36
N ILE A 24 -2.50 1.27 -9.78
CA ILE A 24 -1.24 0.68 -10.22
C ILE A 24 -0.77 1.29 -11.54
N GLU A 25 -1.67 1.60 -12.46
CA GLU A 25 -1.35 2.28 -13.72
C GLU A 25 -0.82 3.69 -13.44
N LEU A 26 -1.52 4.49 -12.62
CA LEU A 26 -1.07 5.81 -12.18
C LEU A 26 0.30 5.76 -11.48
N TYR A 27 0.53 4.76 -10.64
CA TYR A 27 1.83 4.52 -10.02
C TYR A 27 2.94 4.28 -11.07
N ASN A 28 2.68 3.44 -12.07
CA ASN A 28 3.67 3.15 -13.12
C ASN A 28 3.94 4.38 -14.02
N GLU A 29 2.96 5.27 -14.13
CA GLU A 29 3.06 6.54 -14.87
C GLU A 29 3.75 7.66 -14.07
N ASN A 30 4.09 7.41 -12.80
CA ASN A 30 4.61 8.41 -11.86
C ASN A 30 3.68 9.61 -11.70
N ASP A 31 2.37 9.34 -11.59
CA ASP A 31 1.37 10.37 -11.38
C ASP A 31 1.61 11.15 -10.08
N VAL A 32 1.37 12.47 -10.13
CA VAL A 32 1.64 13.40 -9.01
C VAL A 32 0.78 13.14 -7.78
N TRP A 33 -0.37 12.47 -7.94
CA TRP A 33 -1.30 12.13 -6.87
C TRP A 33 -0.97 10.78 -6.22
N VAL A 34 0.09 10.11 -6.67
CA VAL A 34 0.52 8.81 -6.15
C VAL A 34 1.82 8.94 -5.39
N ASN A 35 1.73 8.75 -4.07
CA ASN A 35 2.89 8.53 -3.22
C ASN A 35 3.13 7.04 -3.03
N TYR A 36 4.38 6.64 -2.81
CA TYR A 36 4.70 5.26 -2.46
C TYR A 36 5.81 5.17 -1.43
N TRP A 37 5.85 4.06 -0.72
CA TRP A 37 6.95 3.72 0.17
C TRP A 37 7.12 2.21 0.33
N GLU A 38 8.34 1.81 0.63
CA GLU A 38 8.66 0.41 0.92
C GLU A 38 8.88 0.18 2.41
N LYS A 39 8.35 -0.94 2.92
CA LYS A 39 8.61 -1.39 4.30
C LYS A 39 8.86 -2.88 4.38
N VAL A 40 9.77 -3.25 5.27
CA VAL A 40 9.96 -4.64 5.69
C VAL A 40 9.04 -4.90 6.88
N ASN A 41 8.14 -5.87 6.75
CA ASN A 41 7.29 -6.27 7.88
C ASN A 41 8.06 -7.12 8.90
N SER A 42 7.44 -7.39 10.05
CA SER A 42 8.01 -8.23 11.12
C SER A 42 8.42 -9.65 10.66
N LYS A 43 7.85 -10.14 9.55
CA LYS A 43 8.20 -11.43 8.93
C LYS A 43 9.30 -11.30 7.86
N LYS A 44 10.06 -10.21 7.86
CA LYS A 44 11.13 -9.88 6.90
C LYS A 44 10.67 -9.83 5.44
N LYS A 45 9.38 -9.58 5.19
CA LYS A 45 8.85 -9.46 3.84
C LYS A 45 8.77 -8.00 3.41
N LYS A 46 9.28 -7.70 2.23
CA LYS A 46 9.19 -6.39 1.59
C LYS A 46 7.78 -6.14 1.07
N ARG A 47 7.21 -5.01 1.45
CA ARG A 47 5.90 -4.54 1.02
C ARG A 47 6.05 -3.18 0.37
N LEU A 48 5.34 -3.01 -0.74
CA LEU A 48 5.16 -1.76 -1.42
C LEU A 48 3.78 -1.21 -1.04
N TYR A 49 3.77 0.03 -0.58
CA TYR A 49 2.57 0.79 -0.26
C TYR A 49 2.43 1.83 -1.36
N ILE A 50 1.29 1.83 -2.04
CA ILE A 50 0.92 2.78 -3.09
C ILE A 50 -0.28 3.54 -2.57
N HIS A 51 -0.14 4.84 -2.44
CA HIS A 51 -1.10 5.72 -1.79
C HIS A 51 -1.56 6.78 -2.77
N TYR A 52 -2.78 6.63 -3.26
CA TYR A 52 -3.44 7.58 -4.15
C TYR A 52 -4.22 8.60 -3.33
N GLN A 53 -3.97 9.87 -3.57
CA GLN A 53 -4.67 10.97 -2.92
C GLN A 53 -5.01 12.07 -3.93
N GLU A 54 -6.30 12.21 -4.21
CA GLU A 54 -6.84 13.27 -5.08
C GLU A 54 -8.13 13.81 -4.45
N GLU A 55 -8.14 15.09 -4.08
CA GLU A 55 -9.28 15.75 -3.42
C GLU A 55 -9.80 14.97 -2.17
N GLU A 56 -11.03 14.45 -2.23
CA GLU A 56 -11.64 13.65 -1.16
C GLU A 56 -11.27 12.16 -1.22
N LEU A 57 -10.62 11.75 -2.30
CA LEU A 57 -10.22 10.37 -2.55
C LEU A 57 -8.89 10.10 -1.87
N ASP A 58 -8.90 9.11 -1.00
CA ASP A 58 -7.72 8.69 -0.28
C ASP A 58 -7.72 7.17 -0.22
N TYR A 59 -6.75 6.55 -0.90
CA TYR A 59 -6.77 5.12 -1.16
C TYR A 59 -5.39 4.48 -1.03
N LEU A 60 -5.31 3.43 -0.22
CA LEU A 60 -4.06 2.72 0.01
C LEU A 60 -4.11 1.31 -0.57
N THR A 61 -3.17 1.02 -1.45
CA THR A 61 -2.92 -0.31 -2.02
C THR A 61 -1.61 -0.87 -1.47
N VAL A 62 -1.66 -2.09 -0.93
CA VAL A 62 -0.50 -2.75 -0.33
C VAL A 62 -0.18 -4.05 -1.06
N LEU A 63 1.01 -4.10 -1.62
CA LEU A 63 1.55 -5.25 -2.34
C LEU A 63 2.69 -5.88 -1.54
N GLU A 64 2.85 -7.20 -1.62
CA GLU A 64 3.99 -7.94 -1.08
C GLU A 64 4.80 -8.52 -2.23
N LYS A 65 6.10 -8.27 -2.24
CA LYS A 65 7.03 -8.84 -3.21
C LYS A 65 7.18 -10.34 -2.96
N LYS A 66 6.85 -11.16 -3.95
CA LYS A 66 7.05 -12.63 -3.91
C LYS A 66 8.31 -13.04 -4.65
N SER A 67 8.57 -12.39 -5.78
CA SER A 67 9.81 -12.49 -6.56
C SER A 67 10.03 -11.16 -7.28
N GLU A 68 11.10 -11.05 -8.06
CA GLU A 68 11.37 -9.83 -8.84
C GLU A 68 10.23 -9.44 -9.78
N LYS A 69 9.59 -10.43 -10.42
CA LYS A 69 8.53 -10.21 -11.41
C LYS A 69 7.11 -10.45 -10.87
N ARG A 70 6.97 -10.78 -9.58
CA ARG A 70 5.67 -11.16 -9.00
C ARG A 70 5.39 -10.41 -7.71
N MET A 71 4.35 -9.60 -7.76
CA MET A 71 3.72 -8.97 -6.61
C MET A 71 2.44 -9.72 -6.24
N GLN A 72 2.13 -9.76 -4.94
CA GLN A 72 0.85 -10.26 -4.44
C GLN A 72 0.11 -9.13 -3.73
N LEU A 73 -1.12 -8.86 -4.15
CA LEU A 73 -2.03 -7.99 -3.40
C LEU A 73 -2.27 -8.55 -2.00
N ILE A 74 -1.93 -7.74 -0.99
CA ILE A 74 -2.21 -8.03 0.42
C ILE A 74 -3.56 -7.43 0.80
N THR A 75 -3.73 -6.14 0.56
CA THR A 75 -4.96 -5.42 0.84
C THR A 75 -4.99 -4.13 0.04
N ALA A 76 -6.19 -3.62 -0.18
CA ALA A 76 -6.42 -2.31 -0.75
C ALA A 76 -7.71 -1.76 -0.13
N TYR A 77 -7.72 -0.49 0.26
CA TYR A 77 -8.84 0.13 0.94
C TYR A 77 -8.77 1.67 0.93
N PRO A 78 -9.93 2.34 0.96
CA PRO A 78 -9.99 3.78 1.19
C PRO A 78 -9.59 4.15 2.62
N VAL A 79 -8.82 5.21 2.78
CA VAL A 79 -8.33 5.72 4.06
C VAL A 79 -9.24 6.86 4.53
N PHE A 80 -10.22 6.53 5.36
CA PHE A 80 -11.19 7.52 5.86
C PHE A 80 -10.78 8.17 7.18
N PHE A 81 -10.10 7.43 8.05
CA PHE A 81 -9.81 7.91 9.40
C PHE A 81 -8.63 8.87 9.42
N VAL A 82 -8.81 10.01 10.08
CA VAL A 82 -7.76 11.04 10.25
C VAL A 82 -6.47 10.46 10.86
N SER A 83 -6.60 9.52 11.80
CA SER A 83 -5.44 8.82 12.37
C SER A 83 -4.68 8.02 11.32
N ALA A 84 -5.39 7.24 10.51
CA ALA A 84 -4.78 6.44 9.44
C ALA A 84 -4.13 7.31 8.36
N LYS A 85 -4.72 8.47 8.03
CA LYS A 85 -4.10 9.45 7.14
C LYS A 85 -2.77 9.98 7.70
N LYS A 86 -2.76 10.35 8.99
CA LYS A 86 -1.54 10.79 9.68
C LYS A 86 -0.47 9.69 9.72
N ASP A 87 -0.88 8.45 9.90
CA ASP A 87 0.05 7.31 9.88
C ASP A 87 0.68 7.10 8.49
N CYS A 88 -0.11 7.21 7.41
CA CYS A 88 0.39 7.13 6.04
C CYS A 88 1.39 8.26 5.73
N GLU A 89 1.05 9.49 6.10
CA GLU A 89 1.94 10.65 5.91
C GLU A 89 3.25 10.45 6.67
N LYS A 90 3.19 10.06 7.94
CA LYS A 90 4.37 9.79 8.75
C LYS A 90 5.24 8.70 8.13
N ASP A 91 4.61 7.65 7.60
CA ASP A 91 5.30 6.54 6.96
C ASP A 91 6.03 6.96 5.69
N TYR A 92 5.39 7.77 4.86
CA TYR A 92 5.98 8.34 3.66
C TYR A 92 7.15 9.28 3.98
N GLN A 93 6.97 10.20 4.93
CA GLN A 93 8.03 11.13 5.35
C GLN A 93 9.25 10.42 5.92
N ASN A 94 9.06 9.32 6.66
CA ASN A 94 10.17 8.51 7.14
C ASN A 94 10.89 7.82 5.98
N TYR A 95 10.17 7.31 4.98
CA TYR A 95 10.75 6.67 3.80
C TYR A 95 11.63 7.63 3.01
N ILE A 96 11.16 8.84 2.74
CA ILE A 96 11.95 9.88 2.06
C ILE A 96 13.24 10.19 2.83
N LYS A 97 13.14 10.37 4.15
CA LYS A 97 14.33 10.60 5.00
C LYS A 97 15.35 9.47 4.95
N GLU A 98 14.91 8.21 4.83
CA GLU A 98 15.84 7.09 4.69
C GLU A 98 16.51 7.08 3.31
N ILE A 99 15.77 7.35 2.23
CA ILE A 99 16.36 7.47 0.88
C ILE A 99 17.40 8.59 0.81
N GLU A 100 17.10 9.75 1.42
CA GLU A 100 18.02 10.89 1.45
C GLU A 100 19.32 10.58 2.20
N LYS A 101 19.27 9.70 3.22
CA LYS A 101 20.47 9.24 3.93
C LYS A 101 21.30 8.28 3.08
N GLU A 102 20.65 7.39 2.32
CA GLU A 102 21.35 6.41 1.46
C GLU A 102 22.02 7.06 0.24
N THR A 103 21.54 8.24 -0.16
CA THR A 103 22.08 8.98 -1.32
C THR A 103 23.26 9.91 -0.97
N LYS A 104 23.52 10.12 0.33
CA LYS A 104 24.64 10.94 0.84
C LYS A 104 25.85 10.08 1.18
#